data_AF-A0A3D4VQI4-F1
#
_entry.id   AF-A0A3D4VQI4-F1
#
_cell.length_a   1.000
_cell.length_b   1.000
_cell.length_c   1.000
_cell.angle_alpha   90.00
_cell.angle_beta   90.00
_cell.angle_gamma   90.00
#
_symmetry.space_group_name_H-M   'P 1'
#
loop_
_entity.id
_entity.type
_entity.pdbx_description
1 polymer ?
#
loop_
_entity_poly.entity_id
_entity_poly.type
_entity_poly.pdbx_seq_one_letter_code
_entity_poly.pdbx_strand_id
1 'polypeptide(L)'
;MKLLLKKRFSPLAQGNPNFAKLFKTVTSDNGSEFASLSEALHNISDVYFTHPYSSWERGTNENHNGLLRRYLLKGKSLKDYSDNQIQRFT
;
A
#
# COMPACT_ATOMS: atom_id res chain seq x y z
N MET A 1 8.24 -12.41 -1.83
CA MET A 1 7.47 -11.15 -1.83
C MET A 1 7.20 -10.60 -0.42
N LYS A 2 6.87 -11.43 0.59
CA LYS A 2 6.64 -11.02 2.00
C LYS A 2 7.76 -10.17 2.65
N LEU A 3 9.04 -10.45 2.36
CA LEU A 3 10.17 -9.71 2.94
C LEU A 3 10.38 -8.30 2.36
N LEU A 4 9.77 -8.00 1.20
CA LEU A 4 10.03 -6.76 0.45
C LEU A 4 9.20 -5.58 0.94
N LEU A 5 7.97 -5.84 1.43
CA LEU A 5 7.07 -4.81 1.96
C LEU A 5 7.51 -4.31 3.34
N LYS A 6 7.93 -5.22 4.23
CA LYS A 6 8.44 -4.88 5.57
C LYS A 6 9.65 -3.92 5.50
N LYS A 7 10.55 -4.11 4.52
CA LYS A 7 11.71 -3.25 4.27
C LYS A 7 11.41 -1.91 3.59
N ARG A 8 10.26 -1.76 2.93
CA ARG A 8 9.89 -0.53 2.19
C ARG A 8 8.94 0.38 2.96
N PHE A 9 8.05 -0.19 3.78
CA PHE A 9 7.11 0.61 4.57
C PHE A 9 7.74 1.19 5.84
N SER A 10 8.62 0.45 6.52
CA SER A 10 9.25 0.94 7.75
C SER A 10 10.09 2.21 7.56
N PRO A 11 10.90 2.37 6.50
CA PRO A 11 11.66 3.61 6.31
C PRO A 11 10.79 4.78 5.86
N LEU A 12 9.69 4.52 5.13
CA LEU A 12 8.75 5.56 4.70
C LEU A 12 7.92 6.11 5.87
N ALA A 13 7.49 5.24 6.78
CA ALA A 13 6.72 5.61 7.95
C ALA A 13 7.60 6.24 9.06
N GLN A 14 8.80 5.72 9.29
CA GLN A 14 9.73 6.25 10.31
C GLN A 14 10.54 7.46 9.83
N GLY A 15 10.78 7.58 8.51
CA GLY A 15 11.57 8.66 7.92
C GLY A 15 10.80 9.94 7.60
N ASN A 16 9.46 9.92 7.67
CA ASN A 16 8.63 11.09 7.41
C ASN A 16 7.82 11.47 8.67
N PRO A 17 8.19 12.55 9.39
CA PRO A 17 7.49 12.94 10.62
C PRO A 17 6.03 13.34 10.40
N ASN A 18 5.63 13.62 9.15
CA ASN A 18 4.25 13.93 8.80
C ASN A 18 3.42 12.70 8.41
N PHE A 19 3.99 11.49 8.42
CA PHE A 19 3.28 10.29 7.98
C PHE A 19 2.00 10.06 8.80
N ALA A 20 2.10 10.08 10.13
CA ALA A 20 0.94 9.92 11.03
C ALA A 20 -0.11 11.03 10.86
N LYS A 21 0.32 12.23 10.44
CA LYS A 21 -0.59 13.37 10.18
C LYS A 21 -1.35 13.22 8.86
N LEU A 22 -0.70 12.67 7.84
CA LEU A 22 -1.27 12.43 6.51
C LEU A 22 -2.13 11.16 6.49
N PHE A 23 -1.66 10.09 7.12
CA PHE A 23 -2.29 8.78 7.14
C PHE A 23 -2.68 8.45 8.58
N LYS A 24 -3.87 8.91 8.99
CA LYS A 24 -4.42 8.67 10.32
C LYS A 24 -4.67 7.18 10.59
N THR A 25 -5.11 6.47 9.55
CA THR A 25 -5.36 5.04 9.59
C THR A 25 -4.93 4.43 8.25
N VAL A 26 -4.63 3.13 8.27
CA VAL A 26 -4.29 2.34 7.09
C VAL A 26 -5.21 1.13 7.05
N THR A 27 -5.90 0.94 5.93
CA THR A 27 -6.75 -0.23 5.70
C THR A 27 -6.10 -1.15 4.67
N SER A 28 -6.01 -2.44 4.98
CA SER A 28 -5.47 -3.47 4.10
C SER A 28 -6.45 -4.62 3.94
N ASP A 29 -6.31 -5.40 2.87
CA ASP A 29 -6.92 -6.71 2.83
C ASP A 29 -6.10 -7.72 3.66
N ASN A 30 -6.64 -8.94 3.83
CA ASN A 30 -5.97 -10.05 4.52
C ASN A 30 -4.87 -10.72 3.68
N GLY A 31 -4.26 -9.99 2.74
CA GLY A 31 -3.10 -10.45 1.98
C GLY A 31 -1.96 -10.84 2.92
N SER A 32 -1.38 -12.02 2.71
CA SER A 32 -0.31 -12.55 3.55
C SER A 32 0.96 -11.69 3.55
N GLU A 33 1.10 -10.83 2.55
CA GLU A 33 2.12 -9.80 2.40
C GLU A 33 1.96 -8.64 3.38
N PHE A 34 0.76 -8.44 3.94
CA PHE A 34 0.44 -7.41 4.93
C PHE A 34 0.35 -7.95 6.36
N ALA A 35 0.69 -9.23 6.58
CA ALA A 35 0.61 -9.87 7.89
C ALA A 35 1.43 -9.16 8.99
N SER A 36 2.51 -8.45 8.62
CA SER A 36 3.32 -7.66 9.56
C SER A 36 3.03 -6.15 9.50
N LEU A 37 1.96 -5.71 8.83
CA LEU A 37 1.66 -4.28 8.66
C LEU A 37 1.35 -3.60 9.99
N SER A 38 0.56 -4.25 10.85
CA SER A 38 0.24 -3.74 12.20
C SER A 38 1.48 -3.57 13.07
N GLU A 39 2.44 -4.49 12.98
CA GLU A 39 3.72 -4.40 13.69
C GLU A 39 4.58 -3.25 13.12
N ALA A 40 4.63 -3.11 11.80
CA ALA A 40 5.44 -2.10 11.12
C ALA A 40 4.97 -0.65 11.36
N LEU A 41 3.67 -0.46 11.59
CA LEU A 41 3.03 0.84 11.85
C LEU A 41 2.66 1.05 13.31
N HIS A 42 3.13 0.18 14.21
CA HIS A 42 2.91 0.31 15.64
C HIS A 42 3.37 1.69 16.15
N ASN A 43 2.50 2.40 16.86
CA ASN A 43 2.67 3.79 17.32
C ASN A 43 2.78 4.87 16.23
N ILE A 44 2.55 4.53 14.96
CA ILE A 44 2.56 5.49 13.85
C ILE A 44 1.15 5.74 13.32
N SER A 45 0.36 4.68 13.08
CA SER A 45 -0.98 4.77 12.50
C SER A 45 -1.80 3.51 12.82
N ASP A 46 -3.11 3.66 12.98
CA ASP A 46 -3.98 2.51 13.25
C ASP A 46 -4.18 1.67 11.98
N VAL A 47 -4.07 0.35 12.11
CA VAL A 47 -4.17 -0.59 11.00
C VAL A 47 -5.46 -1.41 11.11
N TYR A 48 -6.25 -1.40 10.04
CA TYR A 48 -7.50 -2.17 9.93
C TYR A 48 -7.41 -3.17 8.78
N PHE A 49 -8.01 -4.35 8.96
CA PHE A 49 -8.07 -5.40 7.95
C PHE A 49 -9.52 -5.66 7.53
N THR A 50 -9.75 -5.85 6.24
CA THR A 50 -11.09 -6.18 5.72
C THR A 50 -11.47 -7.62 6.00
N HIS A 51 -12.75 -7.88 6.26
CA HIS A 51 -13.27 -9.22 6.48
C HIS A 51 -13.16 -10.08 5.20
N PRO A 52 -12.97 -11.40 5.36
CA PRO A 52 -13.03 -12.33 4.23
C PRO A 52 -14.36 -12.19 3.47
N TYR A 53 -14.29 -12.19 2.14
CA TYR A 53 -15.44 -12.10 1.22
C TYR A 53 -16.25 -10.78 1.28
N SER A 54 -15.75 -9.74 1.94
CA SER A 54 -16.39 -8.43 2.03
C SER A 54 -15.84 -7.42 1.03
N SER A 55 -16.13 -7.61 -0.28
CA SER A 55 -15.60 -6.71 -1.33
C SER A 55 -15.99 -5.24 -1.15
N TRP A 56 -17.12 -4.96 -0.52
CA TRP A 56 -17.59 -3.60 -0.24
C TRP A 56 -16.69 -2.82 0.74
N GLU A 57 -15.91 -3.51 1.59
CA GLU A 57 -14.94 -2.88 2.50
C GLU A 57 -13.67 -2.42 1.78
N ARG A 58 -13.50 -2.80 0.50
CA ARG A 58 -12.29 -2.51 -0.30
C ARG A 58 -12.54 -1.51 -1.43
N GLY A 59 -13.66 -0.79 -1.43
CA GLY A 59 -14.03 0.11 -2.54
C GLY A 59 -12.92 1.10 -2.92
N THR A 60 -12.23 1.69 -1.94
CA THR A 60 -11.10 2.61 -2.18
C THR A 60 -9.89 1.89 -2.80
N ASN A 61 -9.59 0.67 -2.36
CA ASN A 61 -8.48 -0.14 -2.90
C ASN A 61 -8.74 -0.53 -4.35
N GLU A 62 -9.98 -0.91 -4.68
CA GLU A 62 -10.39 -1.23 -6.03
C GLU A 62 -10.32 -0.01 -6.95
N ASN A 63 -10.80 1.15 -6.48
CA ASN A 63 -10.72 2.38 -7.24
C ASN A 63 -9.26 2.79 -7.53
N HIS A 64 -8.38 2.75 -6.52
CA HIS A 64 -6.95 3.05 -6.71
C HIS A 64 -6.27 2.06 -7.65
N ASN A 65 -6.54 0.76 -7.50
CA ASN A 65 -6.01 -0.25 -8.42
C ASN A 65 -6.50 -0.03 -9.85
N GLY A 66 -7.75 0.42 -10.03
CA GLY A 66 -8.31 0.82 -11.32
C GLY A 66 -7.56 1.99 -11.95
N LEU A 67 -7.27 3.04 -11.17
CA LEU A 67 -6.48 4.19 -11.63
C LEU A 67 -5.07 3.78 -12.05
N LEU A 68 -4.38 2.99 -11.21
CA LEU A 68 -3.04 2.49 -11.52
C LEU A 68 -3.02 1.65 -12.80
N ARG A 69 -4.06 0.83 -13.04
CA ARG A 69 -4.16 0.00 -14.26
C ARG A 69 -4.41 0.79 -15.55
N ARG A 70 -4.76 2.08 -15.48
CA ARG A 70 -4.79 2.94 -16.68
C ARG A 70 -3.39 3.20 -17.24
N TYR A 71 -2.37 3.09 -16.37
CA TYR A 71 -0.98 3.39 -16.70
C TYR A 71 -0.07 2.16 -16.65
N LEU A 72 -0.34 1.24 -15.72
CA LEU A 72 0.41 0.01 -15.53
C LEU A 72 -0.30 -1.15 -16.25
N LEU A 73 0.30 -1.58 -17.35
CA LEU A 73 -0.22 -2.68 -18.15
C LEU A 73 -0.12 -4.00 -17.39
N LYS A 74 -1.14 -4.85 -17.52
CA LYS A 74 -1.15 -6.17 -16.90
C LYS A 74 0.00 -7.02 -17.46
N GLY A 75 0.73 -7.71 -16.59
CA GLY A 75 1.83 -8.59 -16.97
C GLY A 75 3.16 -7.89 -17.24
N LYS A 76 3.22 -6.55 -17.11
CA LYS A 76 4.49 -5.81 -17.07
C LYS A 76 4.99 -5.66 -15.65
N SER A 77 6.30 -5.81 -15.45
CA SER A 77 6.91 -5.63 -14.15
C SER A 77 7.01 -4.13 -13.87
N LEU A 78 6.81 -3.71 -12.62
CA LEU A 78 7.09 -2.33 -12.20
C LEU A 78 8.56 -1.93 -12.43
N LYS A 79 9.47 -2.90 -12.52
CA LYS A 79 10.88 -2.67 -12.84
C LYS A 79 11.10 -2.21 -14.29
N ASP A 80 10.12 -2.41 -15.16
CA ASP A 80 10.20 -2.03 -16.58
C ASP A 80 9.86 -0.54 -16.79
N TYR A 81 9.46 0.16 -15.73
CA TYR A 81 9.10 1.58 -15.73
C TYR A 81 10.20 2.39 -15.04
N SER A 82 10.58 3.52 -15.64
CA SER A 82 11.49 4.48 -15.01
C SER A 82 10.78 5.29 -13.93
N ASP A 83 11.55 5.83 -12.97
CA ASP A 83 11.00 6.67 -11.89
C ASP A 83 10.22 7.88 -12.43
N ASN A 84 10.68 8.48 -13.54
CA ASN A 84 9.98 9.58 -14.22
C ASN A 84 8.60 9.14 -14.77
N GLN A 85 8.48 7.91 -15.26
CA GLN A 85 7.19 7.38 -15.71
C GLN A 85 6.27 7.14 -14.52
N ILE A 86 6.80 6.56 -13.43
CA ILE A 86 6.04 6.30 -12.20
C ILE A 86 5.52 7.61 -11.59
N GLN A 87 6.36 8.65 -11.54
CA GLN A 87 5.98 9.96 -11.01
C GLN A 87 4.91 10.64 -11.87
N ARG A 88 4.81 10.33 -13.17
CA ARG A 88 3.74 10.86 -14.02
C ARG A 88 2.40 10.18 -13.78
N PHE A 89 2.39 9.00 -13.15
CA PHE A 89 1.16 8.25 -12.86
C PHE A 89 0.49 8.67 -11.54
N THR A 90 1.23 9.36 -10.65
CA THR A 90 0.84 9.68 -9.28
C THR A 90 0.85 11.18 -9.07
#